data_AF-A0A9P5R217-F1
#
_entry.id   AF-A0A9P5R217-F1
#
_cell.length_a   1.000
_cell.length_b   1.000
_cell.length_c   1.000
_cell.angle_alpha   90.00
_cell.angle_beta   90.00
_cell.angle_gamma   90.00
#
_symmetry.space_group_name_H-M   'P 1'
#
loop_
_entity.id
_entity.type
_entity.pdbx_description
1 polymer ?
#
loop_
_entity_poly.entity_id
_entity_poly.type
_entity_poly.pdbx_seq_one_letter_code
_entity_poly.pdbx_strand_id
1 'polypeptide(L)'
;MTTILDLPDEIHLLVGKQLSPKVVYSCIRVCRAFYSAYIPCLWSNIHVRTYKGNIISVNQLRANAHRVETIDYSSTLTDDYYTIVYPRLQAIRTSTYFGDKKDPNFMRVQRHQKAQFARLHPTIRKLYYGQPDGLSKEFWEVVETEWKELETLDMSSVVEEDAVDAFWRVCDRVHNLSLTGVELPKDFPIL
;
A
#
# COMPACT_ATOMS: atom_id res chain seq x y z
N MET A 1 -13.01 40.90 2.49
CA MET A 1 -13.44 39.82 1.57
C MET A 1 -12.66 38.59 1.97
N THR A 2 -13.34 37.50 2.32
CA THR A 2 -12.71 36.20 2.54
C THR A 2 -12.25 35.64 1.20
N THR A 3 -10.97 35.32 1.12
CA THR A 3 -10.35 34.64 -0.01
C THR A 3 -10.25 33.15 0.27
N ILE A 4 -9.98 32.36 -0.76
CA ILE A 4 -9.75 30.92 -0.61
C ILE A 4 -8.57 30.61 0.33
N LEU A 5 -7.63 31.55 0.52
CA LEU A 5 -6.48 31.40 1.41
C LEU A 5 -6.84 31.57 2.89
N ASP A 6 -8.01 32.13 3.19
CA ASP A 6 -8.49 32.36 4.55
C ASP A 6 -9.27 31.14 5.10
N LEU A 7 -9.39 30.08 4.30
CA LEU A 7 -10.03 28.84 4.73
C LEU A 7 -9.12 28.06 5.70
N PRO A 8 -9.68 27.36 6.69
CA PRO A 8 -8.91 26.45 7.54
C PRO A 8 -8.26 25.33 6.73
N ASP A 9 -7.11 24.84 7.22
CA ASP A 9 -6.35 23.76 6.58
C ASP A 9 -7.19 22.49 6.38
N GLU A 10 -8.12 22.20 7.28
CA GLU A 10 -9.02 21.05 7.18
C GLU A 10 -9.91 21.14 5.93
N ILE A 11 -10.40 22.35 5.62
CA ILE A 11 -11.22 22.58 4.43
C ILE A 11 -10.36 22.46 3.18
N HIS A 12 -9.13 22.98 3.20
CA HIS A 12 -8.18 22.78 2.11
C HIS A 12 -7.89 21.31 1.84
N LEU A 13 -7.68 20.51 2.89
CA LEU A 13 -7.45 19.07 2.75
C LEU A 13 -8.67 18.35 2.17
N LEU A 14 -9.88 18.71 2.61
CA LEU A 14 -11.13 18.14 2.07
C LEU A 14 -11.31 18.48 0.59
N VAL A 15 -11.06 19.73 0.20
CA VAL A 15 -11.06 20.15 -1.21
C VAL A 15 -10.02 19.35 -1.98
N GLY A 16 -8.79 19.29 -1.46
CA GLY A 16 -7.66 18.60 -2.09
C GLY A 16 -7.92 17.12 -2.37
N LYS A 17 -8.65 16.42 -1.48
CA LYS A 17 -9.07 15.02 -1.67
C LYS A 17 -10.03 14.82 -2.86
N GLN A 18 -10.77 15.86 -3.26
CA GLN A 18 -11.67 15.82 -4.41
C GLN A 18 -11.00 16.23 -5.72
N LEU A 19 -9.80 16.82 -5.65
CA LEU A 19 -9.06 17.27 -6.82
C LEU A 19 -8.29 16.11 -7.47
N SER A 20 -8.24 16.10 -8.80
CA SER A 20 -7.35 15.18 -9.50
C SER A 20 -5.87 15.49 -9.19
N PRO A 21 -4.96 14.50 -9.24
CA PRO A 21 -3.54 14.73 -8.96
C PRO A 21 -2.91 15.82 -9.83
N LYS A 22 -3.36 15.96 -11.09
CA LYS A 22 -2.91 17.03 -12.00
C LYS A 22 -3.28 18.41 -11.48
N VAL A 23 -4.50 18.57 -10.95
CA VAL A 23 -4.96 19.85 -10.39
C VAL A 23 -4.23 20.16 -9.10
N VAL A 24 -4.04 19.17 -8.21
CA VAL A 24 -3.22 19.33 -6.99
C VAL A 24 -1.81 19.80 -7.33
N TYR A 25 -1.18 19.20 -8.34
CA TYR A 25 0.15 19.60 -8.81
C TYR A 25 0.19 21.04 -9.32
N SER A 26 -0.85 21.51 -10.01
CA SER A 26 -0.98 22.91 -10.39
C SER A 26 -1.15 23.83 -9.18
N CYS A 27 -1.98 23.45 -8.21
CA CYS A 27 -2.23 24.24 -6.99
C CYS A 27 -0.94 24.48 -6.19
N ILE A 28 -0.14 23.44 -5.94
CA ILE A 28 1.10 23.57 -5.16
C ILE A 28 2.15 24.47 -5.81
N ARG A 29 2.01 24.81 -7.11
CA ARG A 29 2.91 25.69 -7.84
C ARG A 29 2.45 27.16 -7.86
N VAL A 30 1.25 27.47 -7.36
CA VAL A 30 0.69 28.83 -7.38
C VAL A 30 1.38 29.73 -6.36
N CYS A 31 1.40 29.32 -5.09
CA CYS A 31 1.98 30.09 -4.00
C CYS A 31 2.37 29.18 -2.83
N ARG A 32 3.13 29.72 -1.86
CA ARG A 32 3.59 28.97 -0.69
C ARG A 32 2.44 28.45 0.19
N ALA A 33 1.36 29.22 0.33
CA ALA A 33 0.20 28.80 1.10
C ALA A 33 -0.48 27.58 0.47
N PHE A 34 -0.73 27.61 -0.84
CA PHE A 34 -1.27 26.45 -1.56
C PHE A 34 -0.31 25.26 -1.54
N TYR A 35 1.00 25.50 -1.63
CA TYR A 35 1.98 24.45 -1.45
C TYR A 35 1.79 23.74 -0.10
N SER A 36 1.83 24.49 1.01
CA SER A 36 1.67 23.91 2.36
C SER A 36 0.34 23.18 2.53
N ALA A 37 -0.75 23.74 2.02
CA ALA A 37 -2.10 23.19 2.17
C ALA A 37 -2.33 21.90 1.36
N TYR A 38 -1.82 21.82 0.12
CA TYR A 38 -2.13 20.73 -0.80
C TYR A 38 -1.00 19.71 -0.99
N ILE A 39 0.22 19.99 -0.53
CA ILE A 39 1.30 19.00 -0.56
C ILE A 39 0.95 17.70 0.20
N PRO A 40 0.20 17.69 1.34
CA PRO A 40 -0.20 16.46 1.99
C PRO A 40 -1.13 15.61 1.12
N CYS A 41 -2.02 16.23 0.33
CA CYS A 41 -2.91 15.51 -0.58
C CYS A 41 -2.10 14.74 -1.64
N LEU A 42 -1.01 15.34 -2.15
CA LEU A 42 -0.13 14.68 -3.11
C LEU A 42 0.58 13.46 -2.50
N TRP A 43 1.00 13.55 -1.23
CA TRP A 43 1.74 12.49 -0.56
C TRP A 43 0.86 11.44 0.14
N SER A 44 -0.44 11.72 0.31
CA SER A 44 -1.37 10.82 0.99
C SER A 44 -1.58 9.50 0.26
N ASN A 45 -1.59 9.52 -1.08
CA ASN A 45 -1.80 8.35 -1.91
C ASN A 45 -0.68 8.25 -2.95
N ILE A 46 0.23 7.32 -2.72
CA ILE A 46 1.44 7.16 -3.53
C ILE A 46 1.31 5.93 -4.43
N HIS A 47 1.51 6.13 -5.72
CA HIS A 47 1.71 5.06 -6.68
C HIS A 47 3.20 4.96 -7.03
N VAL A 48 3.86 3.89 -6.60
CA VAL A 48 5.25 3.62 -6.95
C VAL A 48 5.28 2.72 -8.18
N ARG A 49 5.85 3.25 -9.27
CA ARG A 49 6.00 2.60 -10.58
C ARG A 49 7.47 2.65 -10.99
N THR A 50 8.08 1.51 -11.28
CA THR A 50 9.47 1.47 -11.79
C THR A 50 9.57 1.46 -13.31
N TYR A 51 8.53 0.98 -14.02
CA TYR A 51 8.65 0.66 -15.45
C TYR A 51 8.25 1.82 -16.39
N LYS A 52 7.47 2.81 -15.93
CA LYS A 52 7.06 4.00 -16.72
C LYS A 52 6.81 5.21 -15.80
N GLY A 53 7.67 6.24 -15.87
CA GLY A 53 7.46 7.54 -15.23
C GLY A 53 8.62 8.02 -14.35
N ASN A 54 8.41 9.14 -13.67
CA ASN A 54 9.34 9.66 -12.66
C ASN A 54 9.28 8.75 -11.42
N ILE A 55 10.34 7.96 -11.21
CA ILE A 55 10.48 7.11 -10.03
C ILE A 55 10.60 8.02 -8.80
N ILE A 56 9.69 7.85 -7.84
CA ILE A 56 9.81 8.53 -6.54
C ILE A 56 10.98 7.89 -5.82
N SER A 57 12.02 8.66 -5.50
CA SER A 57 13.18 8.10 -4.82
C SER A 57 12.84 7.71 -3.39
N VAL A 58 13.52 6.68 -2.87
CA VAL A 58 13.42 6.23 -1.47
C VAL A 58 13.59 7.41 -0.50
N ASN A 59 14.50 8.34 -0.78
CA ASN A 59 14.76 9.50 0.06
C ASN A 59 13.58 10.48 0.07
N GLN A 60 12.96 10.74 -1.08
CA GLN A 60 11.75 11.57 -1.14
C GLN A 60 10.61 10.95 -0.35
N LEU A 61 10.51 9.63 -0.43
CA LEU A 61 9.45 8.86 0.18
C LEU A 61 9.63 8.78 1.71
N ARG A 62 10.87 8.58 2.20
CA ARG A 62 11.23 8.72 3.63
C ARG A 62 10.92 10.11 4.17
N ALA A 63 11.28 11.17 3.44
CA ALA A 63 11.04 12.55 3.87
C ALA A 63 9.55 12.88 4.03
N ASN A 64 8.67 12.15 3.34
CA ASN A 64 7.22 12.37 3.37
C ASN A 64 6.43 11.19 3.98
N ALA A 65 7.10 10.21 4.61
CA ALA A 65 6.47 8.98 5.09
C ALA A 65 5.33 9.24 6.10
N HIS A 66 5.47 10.30 6.91
CA HIS A 66 4.44 10.77 7.87
C HIS A 66 3.13 11.26 7.22
N ARG A 67 3.11 11.43 5.89
CA ARG A 67 1.92 11.87 5.13
C ARG A 67 1.25 10.74 4.38
N VAL A 68 1.93 9.61 4.20
CA VAL A 68 1.46 8.50 3.37
C VAL A 68 0.38 7.72 4.13
N GLU A 69 -0.80 7.63 3.51
CA GLU A 69 -1.96 6.88 4.02
C GLU A 69 -2.25 5.65 3.15
N THR A 70 -1.95 5.74 1.85
CA THR A 70 -2.13 4.64 0.90
C THR A 70 -0.88 4.50 0.03
N ILE A 71 -0.44 3.26 -0.17
CA ILE A 71 0.67 2.96 -1.07
C ILE A 71 0.28 1.87 -2.07
N ASP A 72 0.53 2.13 -3.35
CA ASP A 72 0.29 1.22 -4.45
C ASP A 72 1.62 0.87 -5.13
N TYR A 73 2.06 -0.35 -4.89
CA TYR A 73 3.25 -0.96 -5.46
C TYR A 73 2.87 -1.73 -6.70
N SER A 74 2.92 -1.02 -7.83
CA SER A 74 2.61 -1.59 -9.15
C SER A 74 3.77 -2.30 -9.82
N SER A 75 4.91 -2.42 -9.15
CA SER A 75 6.11 -3.03 -9.70
C SER A 75 7.01 -3.58 -8.61
N THR A 76 8.05 -4.30 -9.03
CA THR A 76 9.08 -4.83 -8.14
C THR A 76 9.83 -3.67 -7.50
N LEU A 77 9.63 -3.47 -6.21
CA LEU A 77 10.41 -2.50 -5.45
C LEU A 77 11.74 -3.11 -5.01
N THR A 78 12.67 -2.25 -4.62
CA THR A 78 13.84 -2.68 -3.86
C THR A 78 13.50 -2.82 -2.38
N ASP A 79 14.34 -3.56 -1.66
CA ASP A 79 14.27 -3.70 -0.20
C ASP A 79 14.15 -2.35 0.53
N ASP A 80 14.84 -1.33 0.03
CA ASP A 80 14.83 0.01 0.62
C ASP A 80 13.43 0.61 0.83
N TYR A 81 12.45 0.27 -0.01
CA TYR A 81 11.07 0.77 0.14
C TYR A 81 10.30 0.06 1.27
N TYR A 82 10.63 -1.20 1.54
CA TYR A 82 10.02 -2.02 2.60
C TYR A 82 10.63 -1.73 3.99
N THR A 83 11.74 -1.00 4.05
CA THR A 83 12.35 -0.55 5.33
C THR A 83 11.79 0.78 5.84
N ILE A 84 10.99 1.48 5.03
CA ILE A 84 10.42 2.78 5.41
C ILE A 84 9.25 2.53 6.35
N VAL A 85 9.26 3.21 7.50
CA VAL A 85 8.13 3.24 8.44
C VAL A 85 7.18 4.37 8.04
N TYR A 86 5.92 4.03 7.79
CA TYR A 86 4.83 4.94 7.45
C TYR A 86 3.83 5.00 8.62
N PRO A 87 3.94 6.00 9.51
CA PRO A 87 3.14 6.04 10.75
C PRO A 87 1.62 6.13 10.56
N ARG A 88 1.16 6.47 9.34
CA ARG A 88 -0.26 6.69 9.01
C ARG A 88 -0.74 5.77 7.90
N LEU A 89 0.02 4.74 7.53
CA LEU A 89 -0.34 3.86 6.43
C LEU A 89 -1.56 3.02 6.80
N GLN A 90 -2.61 3.16 6.00
CA GLN A 90 -3.89 2.47 6.19
C GLN A 90 -4.18 1.47 5.08
N ALA A 91 -3.62 1.67 3.89
CA ALA A 91 -3.89 0.80 2.75
C ALA A 91 -2.62 0.47 1.97
N ILE A 92 -2.45 -0.81 1.66
CA ILE A 92 -1.45 -1.31 0.72
C ILE A 92 -2.16 -1.92 -0.47
N ARG A 93 -1.69 -1.58 -1.66
CA ARG A 93 -2.01 -2.27 -2.90
C ARG A 93 -0.73 -2.78 -3.55
N THR A 94 -0.71 -4.05 -3.91
CA THR A 94 0.32 -4.62 -4.77
C THR A 94 -0.36 -5.14 -6.02
N SER A 95 0.22 -4.86 -7.20
CA SER A 95 -0.36 -5.31 -8.47
C SER A 95 0.68 -5.93 -9.40
N THR A 96 0.20 -6.79 -10.30
CA THR A 96 0.92 -7.69 -11.21
C THR A 96 1.58 -7.02 -12.41
N TYR A 97 1.89 -5.72 -12.40
CA TYR A 97 2.55 -5.15 -13.58
C TYR A 97 4.03 -5.57 -13.63
N PHE A 98 4.27 -6.69 -14.29
CA PHE A 98 5.59 -7.17 -14.65
C PHE A 98 5.97 -6.62 -16.02
N GLY A 99 7.07 -5.87 -16.09
CA GLY A 99 7.66 -5.46 -17.36
C GLY A 99 8.23 -6.65 -18.13
N ASP A 100 8.87 -7.60 -17.44
CA ASP A 100 9.40 -8.85 -17.99
C ASP A 100 9.76 -9.80 -16.83
N LYS A 101 9.33 -11.08 -16.87
CA LYS A 101 9.78 -12.12 -15.91
C LYS A 101 11.28 -12.42 -16.01
N LYS A 102 11.92 -11.99 -17.10
CA LYS A 102 13.34 -12.18 -17.38
C LYS A 102 14.22 -11.01 -16.91
N ASP A 103 13.64 -9.95 -16.35
CA ASP A 103 14.44 -8.87 -15.77
C ASP A 103 15.25 -9.42 -14.57
N PRO A 104 16.58 -9.32 -14.54
CA PRO A 104 17.36 -9.75 -13.37
C PRO A 104 17.03 -8.99 -12.08
N ASN A 105 16.26 -7.91 -12.15
CA ASN A 105 15.69 -7.16 -11.02
C ASN A 105 14.24 -7.57 -10.70
N PHE A 106 13.76 -8.65 -11.31
CA PHE A 106 12.46 -9.24 -11.06
C PHE A 106 12.38 -9.75 -9.62
N MET A 107 11.53 -9.10 -8.83
CA MET A 107 11.21 -9.40 -7.44
C MET A 107 12.43 -9.45 -6.51
N ARG A 108 13.03 -8.28 -6.28
CA ARG A 108 14.11 -8.12 -5.28
C ARG A 108 13.66 -8.26 -3.83
N VAL A 109 12.35 -8.27 -3.55
CA VAL A 109 11.83 -8.34 -2.17
C VAL A 109 11.53 -9.77 -1.80
N GLN A 110 12.23 -10.26 -0.79
CA GLN A 110 12.05 -11.60 -0.24
C GLN A 110 10.81 -11.65 0.66
N ARG A 111 10.23 -12.84 0.82
CA ARG A 111 9.02 -13.05 1.63
C ARG A 111 9.16 -12.57 3.08
N HIS A 112 10.31 -12.83 3.71
CA HIS A 112 10.57 -12.40 5.08
C HIS A 112 10.56 -10.86 5.23
N GLN A 113 10.96 -10.11 4.19
CA GLN A 113 10.90 -8.64 4.18
C GLN A 113 9.47 -8.14 4.12
N LYS A 114 8.57 -8.86 3.44
CA LYS A 114 7.12 -8.55 3.45
C LYS A 114 6.54 -8.73 4.85
N ALA A 115 6.93 -9.79 5.57
CA ALA A 115 6.50 -10.01 6.95
C ALA A 115 7.06 -8.93 7.89
N GLN A 116 8.34 -8.57 7.75
CA GLN A 116 8.93 -7.45 8.51
C GLN A 116 8.20 -6.13 8.23
N PHE A 117 7.88 -5.86 6.97
CA PHE A 117 7.10 -4.69 6.61
C PHE A 117 5.72 -4.71 7.26
N ALA A 118 5.05 -5.86 7.32
CA ALA A 118 3.76 -5.96 7.99
C ALA A 118 3.85 -5.60 9.48
N ARG A 119 4.91 -6.04 10.17
CA ARG A 119 5.16 -5.72 11.59
C ARG A 119 5.35 -4.23 11.85
N LEU A 120 5.98 -3.54 10.90
CA LEU A 120 6.24 -2.11 11.03
C LEU A 120 4.99 -1.25 10.86
N HIS A 121 3.88 -1.83 10.37
CA HIS A 121 2.69 -1.08 9.96
C HIS A 121 1.38 -1.68 10.52
N PRO A 122 1.21 -1.74 11.86
CA PRO A 122 0.00 -2.29 12.48
C PRO A 122 -1.28 -1.47 12.20
N THR A 123 -1.16 -0.27 11.63
CA THR A 123 -2.28 0.63 11.32
C THR A 123 -3.02 0.28 10.02
N ILE A 124 -2.61 -0.79 9.33
CA ILE A 124 -3.17 -1.17 8.04
C ILE A 124 -4.59 -1.73 8.23
N ARG A 125 -5.51 -1.19 7.42
CA ARG A 125 -6.93 -1.56 7.39
C ARG A 125 -7.35 -2.19 6.07
N LYS A 126 -6.55 -2.03 5.01
CA LYS A 126 -6.87 -2.56 3.68
C LYS A 126 -5.64 -3.16 3.02
N LEU A 127 -5.73 -4.44 2.66
CA LEU A 127 -4.71 -5.15 1.90
C LEU A 127 -5.30 -5.59 0.56
N TYR A 128 -4.74 -5.07 -0.52
CA TYR A 128 -5.00 -5.53 -1.89
C TYR A 128 -3.72 -6.20 -2.40
N TYR A 129 -3.70 -7.53 -2.44
CA TYR A 129 -2.53 -8.30 -2.79
C TYR A 129 -2.72 -9.03 -4.12
N GLY A 130 -2.16 -8.43 -5.17
CA GLY A 130 -2.28 -8.93 -6.53
C GLY A 130 -1.03 -9.58 -7.09
N GLN A 131 0.01 -9.85 -6.30
CA GLN A 131 1.28 -10.40 -6.79
C GLN A 131 1.26 -11.94 -6.84
N PRO A 132 1.92 -12.58 -7.82
CA PRO A 132 1.90 -14.02 -8.02
C PRO A 132 2.74 -14.78 -6.98
N ASP A 133 3.66 -14.11 -6.28
CA ASP A 133 4.37 -14.73 -5.18
C ASP A 133 3.46 -14.79 -3.96
N GLY A 134 3.30 -15.98 -3.40
CA GLY A 134 2.57 -16.17 -2.16
C GLY A 134 3.21 -15.43 -0.99
N LEU A 135 2.38 -15.11 0.00
CA LEU A 135 2.81 -14.54 1.27
C LEU A 135 3.14 -15.70 2.24
N SER A 136 4.24 -15.55 2.99
CA SER A 136 4.69 -16.58 3.92
C SER A 136 3.72 -16.75 5.09
N LYS A 137 3.76 -17.92 5.74
CA LYS A 137 3.09 -18.15 7.03
C LYS A 137 3.35 -17.02 8.03
N GLU A 138 4.61 -16.61 8.19
CA GLU A 138 5.02 -15.53 9.09
C GLU A 138 4.29 -14.21 8.79
N PHE A 139 4.06 -13.89 7.50
CA PHE A 139 3.30 -12.70 7.13
C PHE A 139 1.86 -12.80 7.65
N TRP A 140 1.20 -13.93 7.42
CA TRP A 140 -0.19 -14.12 7.85
C TRP A 140 -0.33 -14.13 9.37
N GLU A 141 0.61 -14.71 10.10
CA GLU A 141 0.65 -14.67 11.56
C GLU A 141 0.78 -13.23 12.09
N VAL A 142 1.60 -12.39 11.44
CA VAL A 142 1.71 -10.96 11.78
C VAL A 142 0.40 -10.23 11.49
N VAL A 143 -0.22 -10.47 10.34
CA VAL A 143 -1.51 -9.86 10.00
C VAL A 143 -2.58 -10.28 11.01
N GLU A 144 -2.62 -11.57 11.38
CA GLU A 144 -3.52 -12.09 12.41
C GLU A 144 -3.29 -11.43 13.78
N THR A 145 -2.05 -11.18 14.19
CA THR A 145 -1.77 -10.71 15.56
C THR A 145 -1.75 -9.20 15.70
N GLU A 146 -1.24 -8.50 14.69
CA GLU A 146 -0.93 -7.07 14.76
C GLU A 146 -1.94 -6.19 14.01
N TRP A 147 -2.52 -6.65 12.90
CA TRP A 147 -3.46 -5.87 12.08
C TRP A 147 -4.90 -6.06 12.55
N LYS A 148 -5.17 -5.70 13.80
CA LYS A 148 -6.47 -5.94 14.46
C LYS A 148 -7.64 -5.19 13.82
N GLU A 149 -7.36 -4.09 13.12
CA GLU A 149 -8.35 -3.27 12.43
C GLU A 149 -8.38 -3.55 10.91
N LEU A 150 -7.90 -4.72 10.46
CA LEU A 150 -7.99 -5.08 9.05
C LEU A 150 -9.46 -5.26 8.65
N GLU A 151 -9.95 -4.36 7.81
CA GLU A 151 -11.35 -4.31 7.35
C GLU A 151 -11.51 -4.98 5.98
N THR A 152 -10.49 -4.89 5.12
CA THR A 152 -10.54 -5.34 3.72
C THR A 152 -9.35 -6.20 3.36
N LEU A 153 -9.62 -7.37 2.81
CA LEU A 153 -8.65 -8.24 2.17
C LEU A 153 -9.11 -8.58 0.75
N ASP A 154 -8.30 -8.20 -0.23
CA ASP A 154 -8.47 -8.58 -1.64
C ASP A 154 -7.20 -9.30 -2.07
N MET A 155 -7.31 -10.55 -2.50
CA MET A 155 -6.16 -11.39 -2.80
C MET A 155 -6.35 -12.14 -4.12
N SER A 156 -5.29 -12.11 -4.94
CA SER A 156 -5.18 -12.92 -6.16
C SER A 156 -3.79 -13.54 -6.26
N SER A 157 -3.49 -14.47 -5.35
CA SER A 157 -2.19 -15.13 -5.22
C SER A 157 -2.32 -16.55 -4.65
N VAL A 158 -1.21 -17.27 -4.59
CA VAL A 158 -1.12 -18.61 -4.01
C VAL A 158 -1.00 -18.51 -2.49
N VAL A 159 -1.74 -19.35 -1.76
CA VAL A 159 -1.58 -19.52 -0.30
C VAL A 159 -0.76 -20.79 -0.06
N GLU A 160 0.31 -20.67 0.72
CA GLU A 160 1.18 -21.81 1.02
C GLU A 160 0.54 -22.76 2.02
N GLU A 161 0.88 -24.05 1.94
CA GLU A 161 0.29 -25.11 2.76
C GLU A 161 0.41 -24.87 4.25
N ASP A 162 1.58 -24.42 4.70
CA ASP A 162 1.85 -24.11 6.10
C ASP A 162 1.22 -22.79 6.58
N ALA A 163 0.73 -21.97 5.64
CA ALA A 163 0.13 -20.67 5.88
C ALA A 163 -1.41 -20.69 5.87
N VAL A 164 -2.03 -21.77 5.39
CA VAL A 164 -3.49 -21.83 5.16
C VAL A 164 -4.30 -21.53 6.42
N ASP A 165 -3.92 -22.10 7.55
CA ASP A 165 -4.64 -21.90 8.81
C ASP A 165 -4.61 -20.44 9.27
N ALA A 166 -3.43 -19.81 9.22
CA ALA A 166 -3.27 -18.40 9.60
C ALA A 166 -4.02 -17.48 8.62
N PHE A 167 -3.95 -17.79 7.32
CA PHE A 167 -4.69 -17.09 6.29
C PHE A 167 -6.21 -17.13 6.55
N TRP A 168 -6.79 -18.30 6.82
CA TRP A 168 -8.23 -18.41 7.07
C TRP A 168 -8.67 -17.67 8.34
N ARG A 169 -7.88 -17.68 9.41
CA ARG A 169 -8.17 -16.87 10.61
C ARG A 169 -8.14 -15.37 10.34
N VAL A 170 -7.40 -14.92 9.32
CA VAL A 170 -7.47 -13.53 8.83
C VAL A 170 -8.74 -13.33 8.01
N CYS A 171 -9.07 -14.24 7.10
CA CYS A 171 -10.30 -14.16 6.30
C CYS A 171 -11.57 -14.10 7.16
N ASP A 172 -11.63 -14.86 8.25
CA ASP A 172 -12.81 -14.93 9.13
C ASP A 172 -13.10 -13.62 9.87
N ARG A 173 -12.12 -12.72 10.00
CA ARG A 173 -12.27 -11.45 10.75
C ARG A 173 -12.55 -10.24 9.88
N VAL A 174 -12.20 -10.30 8.59
CA VAL A 174 -12.30 -9.13 7.72
C VAL A 174 -13.74 -8.90 7.29
N HIS A 175 -14.13 -7.64 7.12
CA HIS A 175 -15.49 -7.29 6.73
C HIS A 175 -15.71 -7.45 5.23
N ASN A 176 -14.67 -7.17 4.44
CA ASN A 176 -14.71 -7.25 2.99
C ASN A 176 -13.63 -8.22 2.52
N LEU A 177 -14.06 -9.38 2.03
CA LEU A 177 -13.19 -10.43 1.51
C LEU A 177 -13.42 -10.59 -0.01
N SER A 178 -12.35 -10.50 -0.78
CA SER A 178 -12.32 -10.78 -2.22
C SER A 178 -11.18 -11.75 -2.50
N LEU A 179 -11.49 -12.95 -3.00
CA LEU A 179 -10.52 -13.97 -3.37
C LEU A 179 -10.69 -14.26 -4.85
N THR A 180 -9.75 -13.82 -5.67
CA THR A 180 -9.81 -13.98 -7.13
C THR A 180 -8.66 -14.84 -7.62
N GLY A 181 -8.93 -16.06 -8.08
CA GLY A 181 -7.89 -16.96 -8.58
C GLY A 181 -6.88 -17.36 -7.51
N VAL A 182 -7.33 -17.47 -6.25
CA VAL A 182 -6.49 -17.95 -5.14
C VAL A 182 -6.32 -19.46 -5.27
N GLU A 183 -5.07 -19.90 -5.30
CA GLU A 183 -4.72 -21.32 -5.31
C GLU A 183 -4.44 -21.78 -3.88
N LEU A 184 -5.18 -22.80 -3.44
CA LEU A 184 -4.99 -23.49 -2.16
C LEU A 184 -4.27 -24.83 -2.40
N PRO A 185 -3.58 -25.39 -1.39
CA PRO A 185 -3.00 -26.72 -1.48
C PRO A 185 -4.08 -27.77 -1.76
N LYS A 186 -3.71 -28.79 -2.55
CA LYS A 186 -4.65 -29.81 -3.09
C LYS A 186 -5.32 -30.69 -2.02
N ASP A 187 -4.73 -30.78 -0.84
CA ASP A 187 -5.20 -31.66 0.24
C ASP A 187 -6.14 -30.95 1.22
N PHE A 188 -6.50 -29.68 0.96
CA PHE A 188 -7.44 -28.96 1.82
C PHE A 188 -8.89 -29.40 1.51
N PRO A 189 -9.64 -29.92 2.50
CA PRO A 189 -11.04 -30.26 2.31
C PRO A 189 -11.83 -28.97 2.06
N ILE A 190 -12.43 -28.86 0.88
CA ILE A 190 -13.37 -27.78 0.56
C ILE A 190 -14.60 -27.98 1.45
N LEU A 191 -14.89 -27.02 2.32
CA LEU A 191 -16.16 -26.93 3.06
C LEU A 191 -17.31 -26.54 2.12
#